data_AF-A0A2V5J472-F1
#
_entry.id   AF-A0A2V5J472-F1
#
_cell.length_a   1.000
_cell.length_b   1.000
_cell.length_c   1.000
_cell.angle_alpha   90.00
_cell.angle_beta   90.00
_cell.angle_gamma   90.00
#
_symmetry.space_group_name_H-M   'P 1'
#
loop_
_entity.id
_entity.type
_entity.pdbx_description
1 polymer ?
#
loop_
_entity_poly.entity_id
_entity_poly.type
_entity_poly.pdbx_seq_one_letter_code
_entity_poly.pdbx_strand_id
1 'polypeptide(L)'
;MGDTSTGTLIRALRDLHKNDSIYTYGVTDNSSGDISLYKPGRKNGLLIDAKQAKRELPPPFKTEASLPGHAIHHKFVITNFNRSTARVWCGSSNLALGGEKENGDNLICIKDQDVATAFAIEAMRLTDHYNYRSVREPDIGPPNQEPKKLDDTGAWVNKFFDPDDIRFVEREVLA
;
A
#
# COMPACT_ATOMS: atom_id res chain seq x y z
N MET A 1 7.55 -7.48 3.59
CA MET A 1 8.55 -8.45 3.08
C MET A 1 9.77 -7.66 2.60
N GLY A 2 10.97 -8.05 3.02
CA GLY A 2 12.24 -7.43 2.61
C GLY A 2 13.06 -8.32 1.67
N ASP A 3 14.28 -7.91 1.32
CA ASP A 3 15.13 -8.60 0.32
C ASP A 3 15.44 -10.05 0.64
N THR A 4 15.61 -10.32 1.93
CA THR A 4 15.91 -11.64 2.46
C THR A 4 14.67 -12.53 2.53
N SER A 5 13.48 -12.02 2.15
CA SER A 5 12.25 -12.80 2.14
C SER A 5 12.31 -13.88 1.08
N THR A 6 11.99 -15.10 1.49
CA THR A 6 11.94 -16.29 0.64
C THR A 6 10.52 -16.86 0.61
N GLY A 7 10.21 -17.70 -0.38
CA GLY A 7 8.90 -18.32 -0.57
C GLY A 7 8.31 -18.11 -1.96
N THR A 8 7.22 -18.81 -2.25
CA THR A 8 6.51 -18.71 -3.53
C THR A 8 5.77 -17.38 -3.68
N LEU A 9 5.19 -16.86 -2.60
CA LEU A 9 4.45 -15.59 -2.63
C LEU A 9 5.34 -14.40 -3.01
N ILE A 10 6.49 -14.22 -2.36
CA ILE A 10 7.40 -13.10 -2.68
C ILE A 10 7.92 -13.18 -4.12
N ARG A 11 8.13 -14.40 -4.66
CA ARG A 11 8.50 -14.58 -6.08
C ARG A 11 7.35 -14.14 -7.01
N ALA A 12 6.12 -14.57 -6.73
CA ALA A 12 4.96 -14.16 -7.51
C ALA A 12 4.74 -12.65 -7.48
N LEU A 13 4.93 -12.00 -6.32
CA LEU A 13 4.86 -10.55 -6.20
C LEU A 13 5.95 -9.83 -7.01
N ARG A 14 7.20 -10.33 -6.97
CA ARG A 14 8.30 -9.80 -7.79
C ARG A 14 8.01 -9.94 -9.28
N ASP A 15 7.43 -11.06 -9.71
CA ASP A 15 7.11 -11.29 -11.12
C ASP A 15 5.94 -10.42 -11.60
N LEU A 16 4.90 -10.26 -10.78
CA LEU A 16 3.82 -9.29 -11.03
C LEU A 16 4.37 -7.86 -11.17
N HIS A 17 5.35 -7.51 -10.35
CA HIS A 17 5.93 -6.17 -10.33
C HIS A 17 6.75 -5.82 -11.57
N LYS A 18 7.20 -6.82 -12.34
CA LYS A 18 7.88 -6.61 -13.64
C LYS A 18 6.90 -6.33 -14.78
N ASN A 19 5.59 -6.44 -14.54
CA ASN A 19 4.58 -6.28 -15.57
C ASN A 19 4.02 -4.85 -15.57
N ASP A 20 4.50 -4.04 -16.51
CA ASP A 20 4.12 -2.64 -16.67
C ASP A 20 2.65 -2.43 -17.08
N SER A 21 1.93 -3.48 -17.45
CA SER A 21 0.48 -3.42 -17.70
C SER A 21 -0.37 -3.50 -16.41
N ILE A 22 0.26 -3.77 -15.26
CA ILE A 22 -0.40 -3.89 -13.97
C ILE A 22 -0.22 -2.60 -13.19
N TYR A 23 -1.33 -1.94 -12.88
CA TYR A 23 -1.34 -0.83 -11.96
C TYR A 23 -0.92 -1.30 -10.55
N THR A 24 0.13 -0.70 -10.02
CA THR A 24 0.64 -1.00 -8.68
C THR A 24 0.71 0.30 -7.87
N TYR A 25 0.10 0.30 -6.67
CA TYR A 25 0.07 1.43 -5.74
C TYR A 25 0.18 0.93 -4.29
N GLY A 26 0.93 1.63 -3.44
CA GLY A 26 1.13 1.19 -2.04
C GLY A 26 2.31 1.87 -1.31
N VAL A 27 2.63 1.35 -0.13
CA VAL A 27 3.73 1.79 0.76
C VAL A 27 4.70 0.63 1.00
N THR A 28 6.02 0.88 0.94
CA THR A 28 7.04 -0.15 1.15
C THR A 28 8.18 0.36 2.02
N ASP A 29 8.49 -0.38 3.08
CA ASP A 29 9.63 -0.12 3.95
C ASP A 29 10.94 -0.72 3.38
N ASN A 30 10.94 -1.24 2.15
CA ASN A 30 12.10 -1.88 1.54
C ASN A 30 12.87 -0.91 0.63
N SER A 31 14.15 -0.71 0.93
CA SER A 31 15.03 0.25 0.24
C SER A 31 15.75 -0.32 -1.00
N SER A 32 15.51 -1.58 -1.34
CA SER A 32 16.33 -2.33 -2.31
C SER A 32 15.91 -2.24 -3.77
N GLY A 33 14.71 -1.72 -4.03
CA GLY A 33 14.18 -1.55 -5.39
C GLY A 33 13.47 -2.77 -6.01
N ASP A 34 13.60 -3.97 -5.44
CA ASP A 34 12.97 -5.20 -5.99
C ASP A 34 11.43 -5.15 -6.03
N ILE A 35 10.84 -4.53 -5.02
CA ILE A 35 9.41 -4.20 -4.95
C ILE A 35 9.32 -2.74 -4.49
N SER A 36 9.12 -1.83 -5.43
CA SER A 36 9.00 -0.40 -5.18
C SER A 36 7.64 0.10 -5.67
N LEU A 37 6.80 0.59 -4.76
CA LEU A 37 5.41 0.90 -5.12
C LEU A 37 5.31 2.22 -5.89
N TYR A 38 4.51 2.24 -6.96
CA TYR A 38 4.42 3.37 -7.88
C TYR A 38 3.23 4.26 -7.53
N LYS A 39 3.33 5.57 -7.76
CA LYS A 39 2.12 6.40 -7.83
C LYS A 39 1.36 6.10 -9.12
N PRO A 40 0.03 6.30 -9.15
CA PRO A 40 -0.69 6.44 -10.41
C PRO A 40 0.00 7.47 -11.32
N GLY A 41 0.45 7.00 -12.48
CA GLY A 41 0.98 7.81 -13.57
C GLY A 41 2.49 8.00 -13.63
N ARG A 42 3.31 7.23 -12.89
CA ARG A 42 4.80 7.28 -12.98
C ARG A 42 5.39 5.90 -13.26
N LYS A 43 6.35 5.82 -14.19
CA LYS A 43 7.17 4.62 -14.44
C LYS A 43 8.13 4.28 -13.29
N ASN A 44 8.50 5.26 -12.46
CA ASN A 44 9.46 5.11 -11.36
C ASN A 44 8.84 5.71 -10.07
N GLY A 45 8.69 4.89 -9.04
CA GLY A 45 7.69 5.04 -7.98
C GLY A 45 8.02 6.02 -6.86
N LEU A 46 7.15 6.05 -5.85
CA LEU A 46 7.38 6.80 -4.62
C LEU A 46 7.78 5.81 -3.53
N LEU A 47 9.04 5.86 -3.09
CA LEU A 47 9.46 5.18 -1.88
C LEU A 47 8.89 5.94 -0.68
N ILE A 48 8.07 5.27 0.13
CA ILE A 48 7.61 5.81 1.41
C ILE A 48 8.12 4.90 2.53
N ASP A 49 9.13 5.37 3.26
CA ASP A 49 9.64 4.70 4.45
C ASP A 49 8.80 5.09 5.66
N ALA A 50 7.72 4.34 5.89
CA ALA A 50 6.81 4.59 7.00
C ALA A 50 7.49 4.52 8.38
N LYS A 51 8.69 3.92 8.50
CA LYS A 51 9.44 3.85 9.76
C LYS A 51 10.04 5.18 10.17
N GLN A 52 10.34 6.06 9.21
CA GLN A 52 10.96 7.36 9.47
C GLN A 52 9.95 8.43 9.91
N ALA A 53 8.69 8.05 10.08
CA ALA A 53 7.57 8.99 10.08
C ALA A 53 7.43 9.73 11.42
N LYS A 54 7.87 11.00 11.45
CA LYS A 54 7.79 11.92 12.60
C LYS A 54 6.35 12.37 12.83
N ARG A 55 5.81 12.15 14.02
CA ARG A 55 4.42 12.47 14.35
C ARG A 55 4.34 13.80 15.10
N GLU A 56 3.77 14.83 14.48
CA GLU A 56 3.29 16.01 15.19
C GLU A 56 2.01 15.64 15.95
N LEU A 57 2.09 15.58 17.27
CA LEU A 57 0.94 15.27 18.11
C LEU A 57 0.33 16.57 18.68
N PRO A 58 -1.00 16.70 18.74
CA PRO A 58 -1.63 17.85 19.36
C PRO A 58 -1.41 17.83 20.88
N PRO A 59 -1.33 18.99 21.55
CA PRO A 59 -1.29 19.04 23.01
C PRO A 59 -2.46 18.26 23.63
N PRO A 60 -2.24 17.50 24.73
CA PRO A 60 -1.02 17.45 25.55
C PRO A 60 0.02 16.42 25.12
N PHE A 61 -0.20 15.71 24.01
CA PHE A 61 0.69 14.67 23.55
C PHE A 61 1.97 15.28 22.98
N LYS A 62 3.13 14.97 23.57
CA LYS A 62 4.42 15.55 23.20
C LYS A 62 5.29 14.63 22.34
N THR A 63 5.16 13.32 22.55
CA THR A 63 5.99 12.30 21.89
C THR A 63 5.23 10.98 21.83
N GLU A 64 5.36 10.26 20.72
CA GLU A 64 4.99 8.85 20.64
C GLU A 64 6.24 8.00 20.86
N ALA A 65 6.07 6.84 21.51
CA ALA A 65 7.16 5.89 21.63
C ALA A 65 7.59 5.40 20.24
N SER A 66 8.91 5.27 20.02
CA SER A 66 9.42 4.62 18.82
C SER A 66 8.85 3.21 18.72
N LEU A 67 8.34 2.84 17.55
CA LEU A 67 7.84 1.49 17.30
C LEU A 67 9.04 0.58 16.96
N PRO A 68 9.27 -0.51 17.72
CA PRO A 68 10.17 -1.54 17.27
C PRO A 68 9.56 -2.23 16.04
N GLY A 69 10.15 -2.04 14.86
CA GLY A 69 9.76 -2.76 13.63
C GLY A 69 9.00 -1.93 12.61
N HIS A 70 7.92 -2.50 12.05
CA HIS A 70 7.16 -1.92 10.94
C HIS A 70 5.95 -1.12 11.43
N ALA A 71 5.73 0.08 10.88
CA ALA A 71 4.59 0.91 11.25
C ALA A 71 3.24 0.35 10.75
N ILE A 72 3.26 -0.47 9.69
CA ILE A 72 2.11 -1.23 9.20
C ILE A 72 2.28 -2.68 9.65
N HIS A 73 1.48 -3.11 10.63
CA HIS A 73 1.54 -4.47 11.17
C HIS A 73 0.41 -5.40 10.68
N HIS A 74 -0.43 -4.91 9.76
CA HIS A 74 -1.46 -5.72 9.13
C HIS A 74 -0.85 -6.80 8.24
N LYS A 75 -1.47 -7.97 8.21
CA LYS A 75 -1.06 -9.12 7.41
C LYS A 75 -2.28 -9.68 6.69
N PHE A 76 -2.46 -9.23 5.45
CA PHE A 76 -3.56 -9.73 4.63
C PHE A 76 -3.24 -9.65 3.14
N VAL A 77 -3.97 -10.44 2.36
CA VAL A 77 -4.03 -10.39 0.89
C VAL A 77 -5.49 -10.37 0.49
N ILE A 78 -5.86 -9.48 -0.43
CA ILE A 78 -7.23 -9.39 -0.95
C ILE A 78 -7.18 -9.64 -2.45
N THR A 79 -8.15 -10.37 -2.98
CA THR A 79 -8.37 -10.48 -4.43
C THR A 79 -9.83 -10.21 -4.77
N ASN A 80 -10.06 -9.63 -5.95
CA ASN A 80 -11.39 -9.45 -6.54
C ASN A 80 -12.41 -8.80 -5.60
N PHE A 81 -12.01 -7.83 -4.78
CA PHE A 81 -12.85 -7.28 -3.71
C PHE A 81 -14.21 -6.74 -4.21
N ASN A 82 -14.26 -6.28 -5.46
CA ASN A 82 -15.44 -5.76 -6.14
C ASN A 82 -16.18 -6.79 -7.02
N ARG A 83 -15.98 -8.10 -6.77
CA ARG A 83 -16.64 -9.19 -7.49
C ARG A 83 -17.17 -10.23 -6.51
N SER A 84 -18.13 -11.05 -6.95
CA SER A 84 -18.64 -12.19 -6.17
C SER A 84 -17.58 -13.26 -5.86
N THR A 85 -16.44 -13.22 -6.56
CA THR A 85 -15.27 -14.08 -6.32
C THR A 85 -14.30 -13.50 -5.30
N ALA A 86 -14.67 -12.43 -4.59
CA ALA A 86 -13.86 -11.79 -3.56
C ALA A 86 -13.31 -12.76 -2.52
N ARG A 87 -12.05 -12.57 -2.16
CA ARG A 87 -11.36 -13.33 -1.12
C ARG A 87 -10.48 -12.38 -0.31
N VAL A 88 -10.44 -12.60 1.00
CA VAL A 88 -9.39 -12.07 1.86
C VAL A 88 -8.73 -13.20 2.62
N TRP A 89 -7.40 -13.20 2.62
CA TRP A 89 -6.58 -14.01 3.49
C TRP A 89 -5.98 -13.11 4.55
N CYS A 90 -6.15 -13.45 5.82
CA CYS A 90 -5.62 -12.68 6.95
C CYS A 90 -5.32 -13.59 8.14
N GLY A 91 -4.53 -13.10 9.09
CA GLY A 91 -4.17 -13.86 10.29
C GLY A 91 -2.88 -13.35 10.94
N SER A 92 -2.23 -14.24 11.70
CA SER A 92 -0.95 -13.94 12.35
C SER A 92 0.25 -14.18 11.42
N SER A 93 0.07 -14.98 10.36
CA SER A 93 1.07 -15.27 9.35
C SER A 93 1.68 -14.01 8.74
N ASN A 94 3.01 -13.94 8.76
CA ASN A 94 3.77 -12.89 8.07
C ASN A 94 3.86 -13.11 6.55
N LEU A 95 3.24 -14.17 6.03
CA LEU A 95 3.25 -14.55 4.62
C LEU A 95 4.68 -14.74 4.09
N ALA A 96 5.56 -15.30 4.94
CA ALA A 96 6.98 -15.46 4.69
C ALA A 96 7.41 -16.90 5.00
N LEU A 97 8.16 -17.53 4.11
CA LEU A 97 8.44 -18.97 4.15
C LEU A 97 9.00 -19.48 5.48
N GLY A 98 9.87 -18.70 6.14
CA GLY A 98 10.40 -19.07 7.45
C GLY A 98 9.30 -19.15 8.52
N GLY A 99 8.49 -18.09 8.62
CA GLY A 99 7.35 -18.04 9.54
C GLY A 99 6.32 -19.15 9.28
N GLU A 100 6.02 -19.45 8.00
CA GLU A 100 5.08 -20.52 7.65
C GLU A 100 5.57 -21.93 8.04
N LYS A 101 6.87 -22.11 8.29
CA LYS A 101 7.45 -23.42 8.65
C LYS A 101 7.75 -23.54 10.14
N GLU A 102 8.14 -22.43 10.76
CA GLU A 102 8.71 -22.44 12.11
C GLU A 102 7.75 -21.88 13.17
N ASN A 103 6.76 -21.08 12.77
CA ASN A 103 5.79 -20.49 13.70
C ASN A 103 4.48 -21.29 13.72
N GLY A 104 3.80 -21.28 14.86
CA GLY A 104 2.40 -21.70 14.98
C GLY A 104 1.42 -20.64 14.45
N ASP A 105 1.74 -20.02 13.32
CA ASP A 105 0.92 -18.95 12.74
C ASP A 105 -0.35 -19.50 12.08
N ASN A 106 -1.40 -18.68 12.05
CA ASN A 106 -2.63 -18.99 11.34
C ASN A 106 -2.85 -18.07 10.14
N LEU A 107 -3.48 -18.62 9.10
CA LEU A 107 -3.99 -17.88 7.95
C LEU A 107 -5.39 -18.40 7.63
N ILE A 108 -6.38 -17.51 7.66
CA ILE A 108 -7.77 -17.85 7.32
C ILE A 108 -8.14 -17.23 5.98
N CYS A 109 -9.04 -17.89 5.23
CA CYS A 109 -9.63 -17.34 4.01
C CYS A 109 -11.10 -17.04 4.25
N ILE A 110 -11.50 -15.78 4.10
CA ILE A 110 -12.89 -15.33 4.19
C ILE A 110 -13.39 -15.10 2.76
N LYS A 111 -14.52 -15.72 2.43
CA LYS A 111 -15.16 -15.70 1.10
C LYS A 111 -16.42 -14.84 1.10
N ASP A 112 -16.30 -13.66 1.68
CA ASP A 112 -17.38 -12.68 1.80
C ASP A 112 -16.93 -11.37 1.14
N GLN A 113 -17.79 -10.84 0.27
CA GLN A 113 -17.46 -9.66 -0.54
C GLN A 113 -17.39 -8.39 0.31
N ASP A 114 -18.27 -8.23 1.29
CA ASP A 114 -18.32 -7.05 2.13
C ASP A 114 -17.09 -7.01 3.06
N VAL A 115 -16.71 -8.17 3.61
CA VAL A 115 -15.47 -8.29 4.38
C VAL A 115 -14.25 -7.98 3.52
N ALA A 116 -14.14 -8.57 2.32
CA ALA A 116 -13.03 -8.29 1.42
C ALA A 116 -12.95 -6.79 1.02
N THR A 117 -14.11 -6.15 0.81
CA THR A 117 -14.21 -4.72 0.50
C THR A 117 -13.72 -3.87 1.67
N ALA A 118 -14.10 -4.18 2.91
CA ALA A 118 -13.61 -3.46 4.09
C ALA A 118 -12.07 -3.51 4.21
N PHE A 119 -11.47 -4.69 3.95
CA PHE A 119 -10.01 -4.83 3.92
C PHE A 119 -9.36 -4.05 2.76
N ALA A 120 -10.00 -3.98 1.59
CA ALA A 120 -9.52 -3.20 0.46
C ALA A 120 -9.53 -1.68 0.76
N ILE A 121 -10.60 -1.20 1.40
CA ILE A 121 -10.70 0.20 1.86
C ILE A 121 -9.56 0.53 2.83
N GLU A 122 -9.27 -0.36 3.79
CA GLU A 122 -8.15 -0.14 4.72
C GLU A 122 -6.78 -0.12 4.01
N ALA A 123 -6.57 -0.98 3.01
CA ALA A 123 -5.35 -0.99 2.21
C ALA A 123 -5.15 0.35 1.45
N MET A 124 -6.23 0.88 0.86
CA MET A 124 -6.22 2.19 0.20
C MET A 124 -5.97 3.32 1.21
N ARG A 125 -6.69 3.31 2.34
CA ARG A 125 -6.55 4.31 3.41
C ARG A 125 -5.12 4.36 3.96
N LEU A 126 -4.48 3.22 4.21
CA LEU A 126 -3.08 3.15 4.65
C LEU A 126 -2.15 3.77 3.62
N THR A 127 -2.35 3.43 2.34
CA THR A 127 -1.52 3.97 1.26
C THR A 127 -1.65 5.48 1.14
N ASP A 128 -2.87 6.00 1.11
CA ASP A 128 -3.14 7.43 1.05
C ASP A 128 -2.60 8.18 2.27
N HIS A 129 -2.76 7.59 3.46
CA HIS A 129 -2.27 8.16 4.71
C HIS A 129 -0.75 8.39 4.67
N TYR A 130 0.02 7.37 4.31
CA TYR A 130 1.48 7.48 4.28
C TYR A 130 1.97 8.31 3.09
N ASN A 131 1.27 8.29 1.96
CA ASN A 131 1.54 9.18 0.83
C ASN A 131 1.30 10.66 1.19
N TYR A 132 0.28 10.96 2.00
CA TYR A 132 0.11 12.32 2.53
C TYR A 132 1.23 12.70 3.49
N ARG A 133 1.61 11.78 4.40
CA ARG A 133 2.69 12.05 5.36
C ARG A 133 4.03 12.28 4.68
N SER A 134 4.34 11.60 3.58
CA SER A 134 5.60 11.80 2.84
C SER A 134 5.75 13.20 2.24
N VAL A 135 4.65 13.93 2.10
CA VAL A 135 4.67 15.35 1.71
C VAL A 135 5.09 16.26 2.88
N ARG A 136 4.67 15.91 4.10
CA ARG A 136 4.93 16.72 5.31
C ARG A 136 6.24 16.36 6.00
N GLU A 137 6.70 15.13 5.81
CA GLU A 137 7.83 14.53 6.51
C GLU A 137 8.89 14.15 5.46
N PRO A 138 9.86 15.04 5.14
CA PRO A 138 10.84 14.80 4.07
C PRO A 138 11.76 13.60 4.34
N ASP A 139 11.80 13.12 5.59
CA ASP A 139 12.58 11.94 5.97
C ASP A 139 11.90 10.62 5.59
N ILE A 140 10.62 10.62 5.19
CA ILE A 140 9.86 9.40 4.87
C ILE A 140 9.56 9.19 3.40
N GLY A 141 9.91 10.14 2.54
CA GLY A 141 9.75 10.02 1.10
C GLY A 141 10.47 11.16 0.39
N PRO A 142 10.66 11.08 -0.93
CA PRO A 142 11.47 12.05 -1.65
C PRO A 142 10.95 13.48 -1.42
N PRO A 143 11.87 14.43 -1.14
CA PRO A 143 11.51 15.83 -0.99
C PRO A 143 10.87 16.35 -2.29
N ASN A 144 9.95 17.30 -2.15
CA ASN A 144 9.21 17.98 -3.23
C ASN A 144 7.94 17.29 -3.72
N GLN A 145 6.99 17.12 -2.81
CA GLN A 145 5.59 17.19 -3.20
C GLN A 145 4.96 18.36 -2.46
N GLU A 146 4.31 19.27 -3.18
CA GLU A 146 3.40 20.22 -2.52
C GLU A 146 2.26 19.42 -1.87
N PRO A 147 1.80 19.81 -0.66
CA PRO A 147 0.61 19.21 -0.08
C PRO A 147 -0.53 19.21 -1.10
N LYS A 148 -1.30 18.12 -1.18
CA LYS A 148 -2.56 18.13 -1.93
C LYS A 148 -3.43 19.24 -1.31
N LYS A 149 -3.54 20.36 -2.01
CA LYS A 149 -4.46 21.45 -1.69
C LYS A 149 -5.80 21.12 -2.34
N LEU A 150 -6.88 21.68 -1.79
CA LEU A 150 -8.16 21.63 -2.47
C LEU A 150 -8.01 22.32 -3.83
N ASP A 151 -8.27 21.59 -4.91
CA ASP A 151 -8.40 22.14 -6.26
C ASP A 151 -9.89 22.48 -6.48
N ASP A 152 -10.21 23.76 -6.35
CA ASP A 152 -11.56 24.30 -6.50
C ASP A 152 -11.97 24.52 -7.96
N THR A 153 -11.05 24.31 -8.92
CA THR A 153 -11.34 24.44 -10.35
C THR A 153 -12.06 23.23 -10.92
N GLY A 154 -12.00 22.08 -10.23
CA GLY A 154 -12.52 20.81 -10.72
C GLY A 154 -11.67 20.16 -11.82
N ALA A 155 -10.59 20.81 -12.29
CA ALA A 155 -9.75 20.29 -13.39
C ALA A 155 -9.11 18.94 -13.07
N TRP A 156 -8.95 18.60 -11.78
CA TRP A 156 -8.51 17.28 -11.32
C TRP A 156 -9.35 16.12 -11.87
N VAL A 157 -10.65 16.34 -12.17
CA VAL A 157 -11.56 15.29 -12.65
C VAL A 157 -11.20 14.80 -14.06
N ASN A 158 -10.64 15.67 -14.90
CA ASN A 158 -10.41 15.39 -16.32
C ASN A 158 -9.55 14.14 -16.54
N LYS A 159 -8.60 13.91 -15.63
CA LYS A 159 -7.66 12.77 -15.69
C LYS A 159 -8.34 11.42 -15.41
N PHE A 160 -9.50 11.41 -14.76
CA PHE A 160 -10.31 10.21 -14.59
C PHE A 160 -11.14 9.88 -15.83
N PHE A 161 -11.24 10.79 -16.81
CA PHE A 161 -11.99 10.63 -18.05
C PHE A 161 -11.10 10.53 -19.29
N ASP A 162 -9.78 10.63 -19.12
CA ASP A 162 -8.79 10.48 -20.19
C ASP A 162 -8.38 8.99 -20.34
N PRO A 163 -8.73 8.31 -21.45
CA PRO A 163 -8.42 6.89 -21.65
C PRO A 163 -6.92 6.56 -21.62
N ASP A 164 -6.06 7.54 -21.85
CA ASP A 164 -4.60 7.38 -21.81
C ASP A 164 -4.02 7.59 -20.39
N ASP A 165 -4.86 7.98 -19.41
CA ASP A 165 -4.46 8.19 -18.02
C ASP A 165 -4.86 7.00 -17.15
N ILE A 166 -3.95 6.54 -16.28
CA ILE A 166 -4.20 5.40 -15.41
C ILE A 166 -5.38 5.60 -14.43
N ARG A 167 -5.72 6.85 -14.11
CA ARG A 167 -6.89 7.17 -13.27
C ARG A 167 -8.22 6.86 -13.96
N PHE A 168 -8.26 6.83 -15.29
CA PHE A 168 -9.41 6.30 -16.01
C PHE A 168 -9.59 4.82 -15.72
N VAL A 169 -8.51 4.04 -15.74
CA VAL A 169 -8.55 2.61 -15.37
C VAL A 169 -8.98 2.43 -13.92
N GLU A 170 -8.45 3.24 -13.00
CA GLU A 170 -8.87 3.25 -11.60
C GLU A 170 -10.38 3.47 -11.46
N ARG A 171 -10.93 4.48 -12.15
CA ARG A 171 -12.37 4.75 -12.15
C ARG A 171 -13.17 3.57 -12.69
N GLU A 172 -12.82 3.04 -13.86
CA GLU A 172 -13.59 1.94 -14.49
C GLU A 172 -13.52 0.64 -13.69
N VAL A 173 -12.42 0.40 -12.99
CA VAL A 173 -12.20 -0.83 -12.23
C VAL A 173 -12.78 -0.74 -10.83
N LEU A 174 -12.74 0.43 -10.17
CA LEU A 174 -13.16 0.58 -8.78
C LEU A 174 -14.57 1.18 -8.60
N ALA A 175 -15.18 1.76 -9.65
CA ALA A 175 -16.56 2.27 -9.61
C ALA A 175 -17.63 1.18 -9.74
#